data_AF-A0A200R183-F1
#
_entry.id   AF-A0A200R183-F1
#
_cell.length_a   1.000
_cell.length_b   1.000
_cell.length_c   1.000
_cell.angle_alpha   90.00
_cell.angle_beta   90.00
_cell.angle_gamma   90.00
#
_symmetry.space_group_name_H-M   'P 1'
#
loop_
_entity.id
_entity.type
_entity.pdbx_description
1 polymer ?
#
loop_
_entity_poly.entity_id
_entity_poly.type
_entity_poly.pdbx_seq_one_letter_code
_entity_poly.pdbx_strand_id
1 'polypeptide(L)'
;MKKAARVVEPMINYSQSVCDQLHLRGISRNAIHNDGPNRKGNIWLMWKSSLTSPSVISSSSQAITVEAELKIIACMNKSWLAIGDFNCVLRIDEKKGGLAPKASAMNDFWDCLHDCNLLESKSSGLKYSWCNN
;
A
#
# COMPACT_ATOMS: atom_id res chain seq x y z
N MET A 1 -25.32 27.47 7.43
CA MET A 1 -24.57 26.82 6.32
C MET A 1 -23.14 26.59 6.81
N LYS A 2 -22.71 25.34 7.02
CA LYS A 2 -21.33 25.03 7.43
C LYS A 2 -20.49 24.88 6.17
N LYS A 3 -19.41 25.67 6.04
CA LYS A 3 -18.40 25.49 5.00
C LYS A 3 -17.83 24.08 5.12
N ALA A 4 -17.93 23.29 4.06
CA ALA A 4 -17.20 22.04 3.94
C ALA A 4 -15.71 22.38 3.92
N ALA A 5 -14.99 21.95 4.96
CA ALA A 5 -13.55 21.94 4.92
C ALA A 5 -13.15 20.92 3.84
N ARG A 6 -12.42 21.38 2.82
CA ARG A 6 -11.71 20.50 1.89
C ARG A 6 -10.75 19.67 2.72
N VAL A 7 -11.15 18.46 3.09
CA VAL A 7 -10.29 17.50 3.77
C VAL A 7 -9.22 17.12 2.74
N VAL A 8 -8.03 17.70 2.91
CA VAL A 8 -6.87 17.34 2.11
C VAL A 8 -6.58 15.88 2.38
N GLU A 9 -6.35 15.09 1.31
CA GLU A 9 -5.94 13.70 1.40
C GLU A 9 -4.80 13.57 2.42
N PRO A 10 -4.98 12.78 3.51
CA PRO A 10 -3.90 12.50 4.42
C PRO A 10 -2.90 11.58 3.75
N MET A 11 -2.06 12.14 2.88
CA MET A 11 -0.86 11.49 2.39
C MET A 11 0.14 11.48 3.55
N ILE A 12 0.27 10.34 4.22
CA ILE A 12 1.40 10.13 5.13
C ILE A 12 2.63 10.14 4.23
N ASN A 13 3.46 11.18 4.31
CA ASN A 13 4.71 11.20 3.56
C ASN A 13 5.63 10.11 4.13
N TYR A 14 6.38 9.43 3.27
CA TYR A 14 7.40 8.51 3.74
C TYR A 14 8.39 9.25 4.64
N SER A 15 8.58 8.74 5.84
CA SER A 15 9.72 9.12 6.68
C SER A 15 10.16 7.92 7.50
N GLN A 16 11.46 7.85 7.73
CA GLN A 16 12.06 6.84 8.60
C GLN A 16 11.42 6.87 10.00
N SER A 17 11.11 8.07 10.49
CA SER A 17 10.44 8.27 11.78
C SER A 17 9.04 7.67 11.85
N VAL A 18 8.26 7.69 10.76
CA VAL A 18 6.95 7.02 10.73
C VAL A 18 7.15 5.51 10.77
N CYS A 19 8.09 4.96 9.99
CA CYS A 19 8.37 3.52 10.00
C CYS A 19 8.80 3.04 11.40
N ASP A 20 9.61 3.83 12.10
CA ASP A 20 10.02 3.53 13.48
C ASP A 20 8.84 3.55 14.47
N GLN A 21 7.85 4.42 14.26
CA GLN A 21 6.65 4.53 15.11
C GLN A 21 5.61 3.44 14.86
N LEU A 22 5.65 2.72 13.73
CA LEU A 22 4.71 1.63 13.45
C LEU A 22 4.94 0.40 14.36
N HIS A 23 6.08 0.32 15.07
CA HIS A 23 6.42 -0.76 16.01
C HIS A 23 6.21 -2.19 15.46
N LEU A 24 6.40 -2.39 14.15
CA LEU A 24 6.19 -3.66 13.48
C LEU A 24 7.34 -4.62 13.77
N ARG A 25 7.17 -5.49 14.77
CA ARG A 25 8.19 -6.48 15.16
C ARG A 25 8.54 -7.41 14.00
N GLY A 26 9.83 -7.51 13.70
CA GLY A 26 10.36 -8.41 12.67
C GLY A 26 10.24 -7.87 11.24
N ILE A 27 9.70 -6.66 11.05
CA ILE A 27 9.73 -5.93 9.78
C ILE A 27 10.93 -4.97 9.77
N SER A 28 11.56 -4.83 8.60
CA SER A 28 12.63 -3.88 8.33
C SER A 28 12.19 -2.47 8.68
N ARG A 29 13.12 -1.67 9.22
CA ARG A 29 12.86 -0.23 9.44
C ARG A 29 12.87 0.55 8.13
N ASN A 30 13.47 0.01 7.07
CA ASN A 30 13.46 0.63 5.76
C ASN A 30 12.18 0.24 5.00
N ALA A 31 11.70 1.14 4.14
CA ALA A 31 10.67 0.83 3.16
C ALA A 31 11.11 1.27 1.76
N ILE A 32 10.66 0.53 0.75
CA ILE A 32 10.70 0.96 -0.65
C ILE A 32 9.41 1.73 -0.89
N HIS A 33 9.50 2.88 -1.57
CA HIS A 33 8.35 3.72 -1.86
C HIS A 33 8.39 4.24 -3.29
N ASN A 34 7.25 4.69 -3.77
CA ASN A 34 7.12 5.25 -5.12
C ASN A 34 7.29 6.78 -5.18
N ASP A 35 7.79 7.43 -4.13
CA ASP A 35 8.15 8.86 -4.18
C ASP A 35 9.11 9.18 -5.35
N GLY A 36 8.93 10.34 -5.98
CA GLY A 36 9.73 10.76 -7.11
C GLY A 36 9.87 12.29 -7.19
N PRO A 37 10.69 12.81 -8.12
CA PRO A 37 11.09 14.22 -8.13
C PRO A 37 9.94 15.23 -8.12
N ASN A 38 8.81 14.87 -8.76
CA ASN A 38 7.64 15.73 -8.92
C ASN A 38 6.37 15.09 -8.34
N ARG A 39 6.49 14.05 -7.51
CA ARG A 39 5.33 13.30 -7.02
C ARG A 39 5.60 12.72 -5.64
N LYS A 40 4.63 12.95 -4.73
CA LYS A 40 4.63 12.31 -3.43
C LYS A 40 4.31 10.83 -3.53
N GLY A 41 5.13 10.02 -2.88
CA GLY A 41 4.92 8.58 -2.74
C GLY A 41 3.71 8.28 -1.87
N ASN A 42 2.87 7.38 -2.34
CA ASN A 42 1.62 6.94 -1.70
C ASN A 42 1.60 5.44 -1.40
N ILE A 43 2.56 4.67 -1.92
CA ILE A 43 2.67 3.22 -1.72
C ILE A 43 4.03 2.91 -1.11
N TRP A 44 4.03 2.16 -0.01
CA TRP A 44 5.23 1.69 0.66
C TRP A 44 5.23 0.16 0.71
N LEU A 45 6.38 -0.42 0.39
CA LEU A 45 6.68 -1.83 0.51
C LEU A 45 7.72 -2.02 1.60
N MET A 46 7.36 -2.79 2.62
CA MET A 46 8.21 -3.23 3.71
C MET A 46 8.41 -4.74 3.64
N TRP A 47 9.50 -5.23 4.22
CA TRP A 47 9.87 -6.65 4.21
C TRP A 47 10.38 -7.09 5.58
N LYS A 48 10.40 -8.40 5.85
CA LYS A 48 10.97 -8.93 7.09
C LYS A 48 12.44 -8.50 7.24
N SER A 49 12.82 -8.08 8.44
CA SER A 49 14.19 -7.61 8.73
C SER A 49 15.26 -8.70 8.58
N SER A 50 14.85 -9.97 8.52
CA SER A 50 15.71 -11.12 8.26
C SER A 50 16.03 -11.35 6.78
N LEU A 51 15.42 -10.58 5.87
CA LEU A 51 15.63 -10.70 4.44
C LEU A 51 16.58 -9.63 3.92
N THR A 52 17.32 -9.97 2.87
CA THR A 52 18.07 -9.00 2.07
C THR A 52 17.12 -7.93 1.52
N SER A 53 17.59 -6.69 1.44
CA SER A 53 16.81 -5.61 0.84
C SER A 53 16.47 -5.96 -0.61
N PRO A 54 15.20 -5.79 -1.05
CA PRO A 54 14.82 -5.98 -2.44
C PRO A 54 15.46 -4.90 -3.32
N SER A 55 15.70 -5.22 -4.59
CA SER A 55 16.08 -4.24 -5.60
C SER A 55 14.82 -3.76 -6.33
N VAL A 56 14.71 -2.45 -6.57
CA VAL A 56 13.59 -1.89 -7.33
C VAL A 56 13.84 -2.13 -8.83
N ILE A 57 12.94 -2.84 -9.48
CA ILE A 57 12.93 -2.99 -10.96
C ILE A 57 12.26 -1.77 -11.59
N SER A 58 11.07 -1.41 -11.09
CA SER A 58 10.31 -0.28 -11.62
C SER A 58 9.39 0.31 -10.54
N SER A 59 9.03 1.57 -10.72
CA SER A 59 8.17 2.30 -9.81
C SER A 59 7.34 3.32 -10.58
N SER A 60 6.04 3.37 -10.29
CA SER A 60 5.06 4.25 -10.93
C SER A 60 4.14 4.89 -9.90
N SER A 61 3.16 5.68 -10.35
CA SER A 61 2.16 6.28 -9.46
C SER A 61 1.33 5.28 -8.66
N GLN A 62 1.13 4.08 -9.19
CA GLN A 62 0.24 3.09 -8.60
C GLN A 62 0.83 1.68 -8.55
N ALA A 63 2.13 1.52 -8.83
CA ALA A 63 2.80 0.22 -8.75
C ALA A 63 4.27 0.36 -8.36
N ILE A 64 4.78 -0.66 -7.67
CA ILE A 64 6.20 -0.87 -7.40
C ILE A 64 6.49 -2.33 -7.75
N THR A 65 7.48 -2.56 -8.60
CA THR A 65 7.97 -3.91 -8.93
C THR A 65 9.37 -4.04 -8.37
N VAL A 66 9.59 -5.09 -7.59
CA VAL A 66 10.89 -5.40 -6.97
C VAL A 66 11.37 -6.78 -7.37
N GLU A 67 12.67 -6.94 -7.48
CA GLU A 67 13.33 -8.23 -7.51
C GLU A 67 13.80 -8.57 -6.10
N ALA A 68 13.62 -9.82 -5.71
CA ALA A 68 13.93 -10.28 -4.38
C ALA A 68 14.55 -11.68 -4.44
N GLU A 69 15.54 -11.95 -3.58
CA GLU A 69 16.32 -13.18 -3.64
C GLU A 69 15.47 -14.42 -3.29
N LEU A 70 15.25 -15.28 -4.28
CA LEU A 70 14.35 -16.44 -4.21
C LEU A 70 14.75 -17.49 -3.17
N LYS A 71 16.02 -17.54 -2.75
CA LYS A 71 16.53 -18.58 -1.84
C LYS A 71 15.86 -18.58 -0.46
N ILE A 72 15.29 -17.47 -0.01
CA ILE A 72 14.66 -17.35 1.33
C ILE A 72 13.14 -17.16 1.24
N ILE A 73 12.64 -16.51 0.18
CA ILE A 73 11.23 -16.11 0.05
C ILE A 73 10.32 -17.32 -0.17
N ALA A 74 10.74 -18.30 -0.97
CA ALA A 74 9.95 -19.50 -1.24
C ALA A 74 9.62 -20.31 0.03
N CYS A 75 10.43 -20.16 1.09
CA CYS A 75 10.24 -20.85 2.36
C CYS A 75 9.41 -20.05 3.39
N MET A 76 9.09 -18.78 3.12
CA MET A 76 8.49 -17.88 4.12
C MET A 76 7.19 -17.24 3.62
N ASN A 77 6.06 -17.87 3.94
CA ASN A 77 4.73 -17.24 3.85
C ASN A 77 4.70 -15.97 4.71
N LYS A 78 4.32 -14.83 4.11
CA LYS A 78 4.16 -13.49 4.75
C LYS A 78 5.45 -12.76 5.10
N SER A 79 6.31 -12.61 4.10
CA SER A 79 7.57 -11.87 4.22
C SER A 79 7.47 -10.38 3.94
N TRP A 80 6.31 -9.93 3.45
CA TRP A 80 6.11 -8.61 2.85
C TRP A 80 4.91 -7.91 3.46
N LEU A 81 4.97 -6.60 3.51
CA LEU A 81 3.88 -5.73 3.91
C LEU A 81 3.80 -4.58 2.91
N ALA A 82 2.70 -4.49 2.18
CA ALA A 82 2.38 -3.34 1.35
C ALA A 82 1.32 -2.48 2.04
N ILE A 83 1.58 -1.18 2.17
CA ILE A 83 0.66 -0.21 2.74
C ILE A 83 0.64 1.04 1.87
N GLY A 84 -0.51 1.70 1.78
CA GLY A 84 -0.62 2.92 1.00
C GLY A 84 -2.03 3.27 0.58
N ASP A 85 -2.11 4.34 -0.21
CA ASP A 85 -3.30 4.68 -0.97
C ASP A 85 -3.19 4.10 -2.38
N PHE A 86 -3.95 3.03 -2.63
CA PHE A 86 -3.97 2.33 -3.91
C PHE A 86 -4.97 2.94 -4.91
N ASN A 87 -5.80 3.91 -4.48
CA ASN A 87 -6.93 4.44 -5.27
C ASN A 87 -7.85 3.35 -5.90
N CYS A 88 -7.88 2.16 -5.30
CA CYS A 88 -8.67 1.02 -5.73
C CYS A 88 -9.36 0.38 -4.53
N VAL A 89 -10.44 -0.35 -4.80
CA VAL A 89 -11.18 -1.14 -3.81
C VAL A 89 -11.19 -2.61 -4.23
N LEU A 90 -11.23 -3.52 -3.27
CA LEU A 90 -11.32 -4.95 -3.54
C LEU A 90 -12.77 -5.40 -3.74
N ARG A 91 -13.71 -4.67 -3.12
CA ARG A 91 -15.13 -5.03 -3.14
C ARG A 91 -15.98 -3.79 -3.39
N ILE A 92 -17.12 -3.98 -4.05
CA ILE A 92 -17.99 -2.86 -4.44
C ILE A 92 -18.58 -2.11 -3.22
N ASP A 93 -18.77 -2.82 -2.11
CA ASP A 93 -19.34 -2.30 -0.86
C ASP A 93 -18.35 -1.46 -0.02
N GLU A 94 -17.07 -1.47 -0.40
CA GLU A 94 -16.03 -0.61 0.16
C GLU A 94 -16.11 0.84 -0.35
N LYS A 95 -16.92 1.09 -1.40
CA LYS A 95 -17.24 2.43 -1.88
C LYS A 95 -18.70 2.77 -1.61
N LYS A 96 -18.95 4.01 -1.18
CA LYS A 96 -20.30 4.56 -1.00
C LYS A 96 -20.47 5.85 -1.79
N GLY A 97 -21.54 5.93 -2.59
CA GLY A 97 -21.86 7.09 -3.42
C GLY A 97 -20.95 7.26 -4.64
N GLY A 98 -21.23 8.27 -5.46
CA GLY A 98 -20.51 8.53 -6.70
C GLY A 98 -20.70 7.42 -7.75
N LEU A 99 -19.77 7.36 -8.72
CA LEU A 99 -19.73 6.29 -9.71
C LEU A 99 -19.23 4.99 -9.09
N ALA A 100 -19.77 3.86 -9.55
CA ALA A 100 -19.28 2.54 -9.17
C ALA A 100 -17.79 2.39 -9.55
N PRO A 101 -17.00 1.64 -8.75
CA PRO A 101 -15.63 1.30 -9.13
C PRO A 101 -15.63 0.56 -10.48
N LYS A 102 -14.58 0.78 -11.28
CA LYS A 102 -14.42 0.05 -12.54
C LYS A 102 -14.04 -1.40 -12.25
N ALA A 103 -14.82 -2.35 -12.75
CA ALA A 103 -14.57 -3.78 -12.55
C ALA A 103 -13.17 -4.21 -13.02
N SER A 104 -12.69 -3.66 -14.15
CA SER A 104 -11.34 -3.95 -14.64
C SER A 104 -10.26 -3.55 -13.62
N ALA A 105 -10.35 -2.36 -13.03
CA ALA A 105 -9.38 -1.90 -12.05
C ALA A 105 -9.41 -2.73 -10.75
N MET A 106 -10.60 -3.20 -10.35
CA MET A 106 -10.73 -4.11 -9.21
C MET A 106 -10.09 -5.47 -9.50
N ASN A 107 -10.31 -6.02 -10.70
CA ASN A 107 -9.71 -7.28 -11.12
C ASN A 107 -8.19 -7.17 -11.20
N ASP A 108 -7.66 -6.12 -11.84
CA ASP A 108 -6.21 -5.87 -11.92
C ASP A 108 -5.57 -5.81 -10.52
N PHE A 109 -6.27 -5.19 -9.56
CA PHE A 109 -5.81 -5.12 -8.18
C PHE A 109 -5.86 -6.47 -7.47
N TRP A 110 -6.92 -7.25 -7.71
CA TRP A 110 -7.06 -8.59 -7.15
C TRP A 110 -6.01 -9.57 -7.69
N ASP A 111 -5.76 -9.53 -9.01
CA ASP A 111 -4.73 -10.33 -9.68
C ASP A 111 -3.35 -9.98 -9.13
N CYS A 112 -3.05 -8.69 -8.93
CA CYS A 112 -1.81 -8.24 -8.30
C CYS A 112 -1.62 -8.83 -6.88
N LEU A 113 -2.67 -8.85 -6.06
CA LEU A 113 -2.60 -9.48 -4.73
C LEU A 113 -2.37 -10.99 -4.84
N HIS A 114 -3.04 -11.65 -5.77
CA HIS A 114 -2.92 -13.08 -6.00
C HIS A 114 -1.49 -13.46 -6.45
N ASP A 115 -0.97 -12.78 -7.47
CA ASP A 115 0.35 -12.99 -8.03
C ASP A 115 1.46 -12.73 -7.00
N CYS A 116 1.26 -11.73 -6.14
CA CYS A 116 2.19 -11.42 -5.06
C CYS A 116 1.99 -12.29 -3.79
N ASN A 117 1.02 -13.21 -3.78
CA ASN A 117 0.61 -13.97 -2.59
C ASN A 117 0.35 -13.07 -1.36
N LEU A 118 -0.21 -11.89 -1.61
CA LEU A 118 -0.57 -10.93 -0.57
C LEU A 118 -1.96 -11.22 -0.03
N LEU A 119 -2.11 -10.95 1.27
CA LEU A 119 -3.39 -11.07 1.96
C LEU A 119 -3.78 -9.70 2.50
N GLU A 120 -5.06 -9.37 2.36
CA GLU A 120 -5.63 -8.18 2.99
C GLU A 120 -5.56 -8.30 4.52
N SER A 121 -5.06 -7.23 5.16
CA SER A 121 -5.09 -7.13 6.62
C SER A 121 -6.48 -6.74 7.10
N LYS A 122 -6.91 -7.30 8.25
CA LYS A 122 -8.16 -6.88 8.87
C LYS A 122 -8.02 -5.45 9.37
N SER A 123 -8.92 -4.57 8.95
CA SER A 123 -9.04 -3.23 9.51
C SER A 123 -9.86 -3.26 10.81
N SER A 124 -9.55 -2.35 11.72
CA SER A 124 -10.37 -2.05 12.89
C SER A 124 -10.54 -0.54 12.99
N GLY A 125 -11.71 -0.07 13.45
CA GLY A 125 -12.02 1.36 13.51
C GLY A 125 -12.89 1.84 12.36
N LEU A 126 -12.47 2.91 11.68
CA LEU A 126 -13.27 3.57 10.64
C LEU A 126 -13.48 2.64 9.44
N LYS A 127 -14.74 2.55 8.97
CA LYS A 127 -15.10 1.70 7.82
C LYS A 127 -14.46 2.15 6.51
N TYR A 128 -14.30 3.47 6.31
CA TYR A 128 -13.80 4.06 5.07
C TYR A 128 -12.51 4.83 5.35
N SER A 129 -11.54 4.72 4.44
CA SER A 129 -10.25 5.42 4.53
C SER A 129 -10.28 6.85 3.96
N TRP A 130 -11.28 7.18 3.14
CA TRP A 130 -11.35 8.47 2.43
C TRP A 130 -12.78 8.90 2.12
N CYS A 131 -13.02 10.23 2.04
CA CYS A 131 -14.28 10.82 1.59
C CYS A 131 -14.05 12.10 0.77
N ASN A 132 -14.80 12.26 -0.32
CA ASN A 132 -14.91 13.53 -1.06
C ASN A 132 -16.13 14.29 -0.50
N ASN A 133 -15.92 15.22 0.42
CA ASN A 133 -16.97 16.10 0.95
C ASN A 133 -17.08 17.38 0.13
#